data_AF-Q9BKP8-F1
#
_entry.id   AF-Q9BKP8-F1
#
_cell.length_a   1.000
_cell.length_b   1.000
_cell.length_c   1.000
_cell.angle_alpha   90.00
_cell.angle_beta   90.00
_cell.angle_gamma   90.00
#
_symmetry.space_group_name_H-M   'P 1'
#
loop_
_entity.id
_entity.type
_entity.pdbx_description
1 polymer ?
#
loop_
_entity_poly.entity_id
_entity_poly.type
_entity_poly.pdbx_seq_one_letter_code
_entity_poly.pdbx_strand_id
1 'polypeptide(L)'
;MLSVLFLLLVGAFTIGANPVNFADCPFPNGTDKAIHSYMCSDNEQFSITDIQTLDSNQKPYYPIDPRHPFILNLTTYNHGEQIDDNKVKVKINQYKSGWTGGCSWKSIPTFGLLDDIDGCDFAHNCPLESGPLFLILPLDLSQFSVIIELLAAHKPYELEIRMFNHNPGNTKHEEIACVMAQLELS
;
A
#
# COMPACT_ATOMS: atom_id res chain seq x y z
N MET A 1 12.36 80.82 -3.44
CA MET A 1 12.97 79.89 -2.46
C MET A 1 11.89 78.88 -2.11
N LEU A 2 11.73 77.81 -2.91
CA LEU A 2 12.37 76.48 -2.86
C LEU A 2 11.96 75.62 -1.65
N SER A 3 11.76 74.32 -1.93
CA SER A 3 11.49 73.16 -1.06
C SER A 3 10.02 72.73 -1.03
N VAL A 4 9.51 72.01 -2.03
CA VAL A 4 9.79 70.61 -2.47
C VAL A 4 9.09 69.57 -1.58
N LEU A 5 7.98 69.13 -2.15
CA LEU A 5 7.13 67.98 -1.88
C LEU A 5 7.92 66.66 -1.97
N PHE A 6 7.83 65.77 -0.98
CA PHE A 6 8.31 64.39 -1.07
C PHE A 6 7.12 63.44 -0.88
N LEU A 7 6.60 62.92 -2.00
CA LEU A 7 5.61 61.86 -2.07
C LEU A 7 6.33 60.51 -2.01
N LEU A 8 6.13 59.76 -0.92
CA LEU A 8 6.48 58.34 -0.83
C LEU A 8 5.24 57.50 -1.17
N LEU A 9 5.21 56.98 -2.39
CA LEU A 9 4.26 55.96 -2.84
C LEU A 9 4.71 54.60 -2.30
N VAL A 10 4.06 54.12 -1.23
CA VAL A 10 4.16 52.72 -0.80
C VAL A 10 3.09 51.92 -1.55
N GLY A 11 3.48 51.29 -2.65
CA GLY A 11 2.65 50.31 -3.34
C GLY A 11 2.57 49.03 -2.52
N ALA A 12 1.44 48.81 -1.85
CA ALA A 12 1.14 47.54 -1.19
C ALA A 12 0.81 46.48 -2.24
N PHE A 13 1.79 45.62 -2.58
CA PHE A 13 1.51 44.37 -3.26
C PHE A 13 0.87 43.42 -2.26
N THR A 14 -0.46 43.28 -2.31
CA THR A 14 -1.16 42.17 -1.67
C THR A 14 -0.88 40.91 -2.48
N ILE A 15 0.11 40.12 -2.06
CA ILE A 15 0.25 38.75 -2.52
C ILE A 15 -0.90 37.98 -1.89
N GLY A 16 -2.01 37.86 -2.62
CA GLY A 16 -3.12 37.00 -2.23
C GLY A 16 -2.65 35.56 -2.20
N ALA A 17 -2.20 35.07 -1.05
CA ALA A 17 -2.03 33.65 -0.80
C ALA A 17 -3.43 33.03 -0.77
N ASN A 18 -3.94 32.59 -1.91
CA ASN A 18 -5.06 31.66 -1.92
C ASN A 18 -4.62 30.44 -1.11
N PRO A 19 -5.33 30.05 -0.03
CA PRO A 19 -4.99 28.83 0.68
C PRO A 19 -5.05 27.68 -0.33
N VAL A 20 -3.97 26.91 -0.42
CA VAL A 20 -4.00 25.64 -1.14
C VAL A 20 -5.01 24.77 -0.40
N ASN A 21 -6.24 24.72 -0.91
CA ASN A 21 -7.24 23.80 -0.42
C ASN A 21 -6.82 22.43 -0.90
N PHE A 22 -6.08 21.70 -0.06
CA PHE A 22 -5.94 20.27 -0.20
C PHE A 22 -7.30 19.66 0.09
N ALA A 23 -8.23 19.74 -0.87
CA ALA A 23 -9.48 19.00 -0.79
C ALA A 23 -9.10 17.53 -0.60
N ASP A 24 -9.75 16.88 0.36
CA ASP A 24 -9.58 15.45 0.54
C ASP A 24 -9.92 14.75 -0.77
N CYS A 25 -8.99 13.93 -1.24
CA CYS A 25 -9.19 13.16 -2.44
C CYS A 25 -10.32 12.15 -2.19
N PRO A 26 -11.25 11.96 -3.15
CA PRO A 26 -12.19 10.86 -3.05
C PRO A 26 -11.43 9.54 -3.01
N PHE A 27 -12.00 8.53 -2.35
CA PHE A 27 -11.44 7.20 -2.38
C PHE A 27 -11.52 6.66 -3.81
N PRO A 28 -10.39 6.28 -4.42
CA PRO A 28 -10.41 5.66 -5.75
C PRO A 28 -11.07 4.28 -5.66
N ASN A 29 -11.65 3.81 -6.76
CA ASN A 29 -12.12 2.42 -6.95
C ASN A 29 -13.08 1.83 -5.87
N GLY A 30 -13.68 2.65 -5.00
CA GLY A 30 -14.49 2.15 -3.88
C GLY A 30 -13.66 1.56 -2.73
N THR A 31 -12.41 2.03 -2.58
CA THR A 31 -11.49 1.67 -1.49
C THR A 31 -11.99 2.11 -0.11
N ASP A 32 -13.10 2.83 0.01
CA ASP A 32 -13.78 3.13 1.29
C ASP A 32 -14.84 2.08 1.68
N LYS A 33 -14.91 0.97 0.93
CA LYS A 33 -15.96 -0.05 1.07
C LYS A 33 -15.41 -1.46 1.14
N ALA A 34 -14.34 -1.75 0.41
CA ALA A 34 -13.69 -3.04 0.39
C ALA A 34 -12.23 -2.90 -0.09
N ILE A 35 -11.45 -3.95 0.17
CA ILE A 35 -10.15 -4.13 -0.48
C ILE A 35 -10.34 -4.40 -1.98
N HIS A 36 -9.50 -3.80 -2.81
CA HIS A 36 -9.44 -4.07 -4.25
C HIS A 36 -8.03 -4.50 -4.60
N SER A 37 -7.88 -5.60 -5.34
CA SER A 37 -6.57 -6.08 -5.77
C SER A 37 -6.52 -6.43 -7.25
N TYR A 38 -5.32 -6.34 -7.81
CA TYR A 38 -5.03 -6.74 -9.19
C TYR A 38 -3.55 -7.08 -9.34
N MET A 39 -3.23 -7.90 -10.34
CA MET A 39 -1.83 -8.22 -10.66
C MET A 39 -1.17 -7.02 -11.34
N CYS A 40 0.13 -6.81 -11.10
CA CYS A 40 0.88 -5.74 -11.76
C CYS A 40 1.08 -6.01 -13.27
N SER A 41 1.05 -7.28 -13.68
CA SER A 41 1.15 -7.70 -15.08
C SER A 41 0.31 -8.96 -15.36
N ASP A 42 0.06 -9.27 -16.63
CA ASP A 42 -0.78 -10.40 -17.05
C ASP A 42 -0.08 -11.77 -16.97
N ASN A 43 1.24 -11.82 -16.71
CA ASN A 43 2.05 -13.04 -16.78
C ASN A 43 2.74 -13.39 -15.45
N GLU A 44 2.20 -12.91 -14.34
CA GLU A 44 2.66 -13.29 -13.01
C GLU A 44 2.42 -14.79 -12.78
N GLN A 45 3.26 -15.45 -11.98
CA GLN A 45 3.09 -16.87 -11.65
C GLN A 45 1.80 -17.13 -10.87
N PHE A 46 1.28 -16.12 -10.16
CA PHE A 46 0.07 -16.22 -9.36
C PHE A 46 -1.07 -15.41 -9.97
N SER A 47 -2.31 -15.85 -9.73
CA SER A 47 -3.50 -15.06 -10.04
C SER A 47 -4.47 -15.06 -8.86
N ILE A 48 -4.90 -13.88 -8.43
CA ILE A 48 -5.86 -13.71 -7.34
C ILE A 48 -7.27 -13.61 -7.93
N THR A 49 -8.21 -14.36 -7.33
CA THR A 49 -9.62 -14.37 -7.76
C THR A 49 -10.58 -13.81 -6.71
N ASP A 50 -10.27 -13.98 -5.42
CA ASP A 50 -11.03 -13.42 -4.32
C ASP A 50 -10.12 -13.05 -3.14
N ILE A 51 -10.44 -11.96 -2.45
CA ILE A 51 -9.71 -11.47 -1.29
C ILE A 51 -10.69 -10.90 -0.26
N GLN A 52 -10.60 -11.38 0.98
CA GLN A 52 -11.43 -10.91 2.09
C GLN A 52 -10.57 -10.71 3.34
N THR A 53 -10.89 -9.67 4.09
CA THR A 53 -10.26 -9.37 5.37
C THR A 53 -11.20 -9.75 6.49
N LEU A 54 -10.70 -10.53 7.45
CA LEU A 54 -11.48 -11.05 8.57
C LEU A 54 -10.84 -10.66 9.91
N ASP A 55 -11.65 -10.54 10.94
CA ASP A 55 -11.18 -10.41 12.32
C ASP A 55 -10.78 -11.77 12.91
N SER A 56 -10.33 -11.79 14.17
CA SER A 56 -9.99 -13.02 14.90
C SER A 56 -11.18 -13.96 15.14
N ASN A 57 -12.42 -13.50 14.93
CA ASN A 57 -13.65 -14.29 15.00
C ASN A 57 -14.15 -14.74 13.62
N GLN A 58 -13.33 -14.59 12.56
CA GLN A 58 -13.66 -14.91 11.16
C GLN A 58 -14.84 -14.12 10.60
N LYS A 59 -15.09 -12.91 11.12
CA LYS A 59 -16.11 -12.00 10.58
C LYS A 59 -15.47 -10.99 9.62
N PRO A 60 -16.21 -10.54 8.59
CA PRO A 60 -15.72 -9.47 7.71
C PRO A 60 -15.22 -8.26 8.51
N TYR A 61 -14.01 -7.82 8.19
CA TYR A 61 -13.29 -6.79 8.93
C TYR A 61 -12.76 -5.74 7.98
N TYR A 62 -13.44 -4.59 7.94
CA TYR A 62 -13.09 -3.47 7.08
C TYR A 62 -13.69 -2.16 7.63
N PRO A 63 -13.01 -1.01 7.54
CA PRO A 63 -11.60 -0.83 7.18
C PRO A 63 -10.63 -1.56 8.13
N ILE A 64 -9.37 -1.69 7.73
CA ILE A 64 -8.36 -2.44 8.49
C ILE A 64 -7.67 -1.51 9.48
N ASP A 65 -7.62 -1.85 10.78
CA ASP A 65 -6.68 -1.23 11.71
C ASP A 65 -5.37 -2.04 11.70
N PRO A 66 -4.28 -1.51 11.11
CA PRO A 66 -3.03 -2.26 10.95
C PRO A 66 -2.30 -2.48 12.29
N ARG A 67 -2.75 -1.83 13.38
CA ARG A 67 -2.19 -2.04 14.74
C ARG A 67 -2.68 -3.33 15.38
N HIS A 68 -3.73 -3.94 14.81
CA HIS A 68 -4.32 -5.17 15.31
C HIS A 68 -4.12 -6.31 14.29
N PRO A 69 -3.89 -7.55 14.74
CA PRO A 69 -3.85 -8.69 13.85
C PRO A 69 -5.18 -8.87 13.11
N PHE A 70 -5.10 -9.27 11.83
CA PHE A 70 -6.25 -9.61 11.01
C PHE A 70 -5.93 -10.82 10.14
N ILE A 71 -6.94 -11.41 9.52
CA ILE A 71 -6.78 -12.56 8.62
C ILE A 71 -7.05 -12.10 7.20
N LEU A 72 -6.15 -12.42 6.27
CA LEU A 72 -6.40 -12.32 4.84
C LEU A 72 -6.83 -13.70 4.32
N ASN A 73 -8.08 -13.81 3.90
CA ASN A 73 -8.62 -14.99 3.24
C ASN A 73 -8.53 -14.79 1.72
N LEU A 74 -7.67 -15.55 1.07
CA LEU A 74 -7.26 -15.35 -0.32
C LEU A 74 -7.51 -16.61 -1.15
N THR A 75 -8.27 -16.47 -2.24
CA THR A 75 -8.39 -17.51 -3.26
C THR A 75 -7.48 -17.15 -4.44
N THR A 76 -6.45 -17.96 -4.66
CA THR A 76 -5.42 -17.72 -5.66
C THR A 76 -5.10 -19.00 -6.43
N TYR A 77 -4.27 -18.90 -7.45
CA TYR A 77 -3.79 -20.02 -8.24
C TYR A 77 -2.31 -19.81 -8.55
N ASN A 78 -1.50 -20.85 -8.35
CA ASN A 78 -0.09 -20.87 -8.74
C ASN A 78 0.05 -21.59 -10.09
N HIS A 79 0.39 -20.85 -11.14
CA HIS A 79 0.57 -21.34 -12.51
C HIS A 79 1.95 -21.95 -12.77
N GLY A 80 2.87 -21.85 -11.80
CA GLY A 80 4.24 -22.29 -11.94
C GLY A 80 4.59 -23.46 -11.01
N GLU A 81 5.86 -23.52 -10.66
CA GLU A 81 6.39 -24.50 -9.71
C GLU A 81 5.98 -24.16 -8.27
N GLN A 82 6.08 -25.15 -7.38
CA GLN A 82 5.84 -24.95 -5.96
C GLN A 82 6.86 -23.96 -5.37
N ILE A 83 6.40 -23.09 -4.48
CA ILE A 83 7.25 -22.16 -3.74
C ILE A 83 7.29 -22.58 -2.27
N ASP A 84 8.44 -23.06 -1.85
CA ASP A 84 8.77 -23.48 -0.49
C ASP A 84 9.37 -22.35 0.35
N ASP A 85 10.01 -21.36 -0.30
CA ASP A 85 10.55 -20.17 0.35
C ASP A 85 10.40 -18.93 -0.56
N ASN A 86 10.02 -17.79 0.03
CA ASN A 86 9.88 -16.53 -0.69
C ASN A 86 10.24 -15.32 0.17
N LYS A 87 10.76 -14.29 -0.49
CA LYS A 87 10.95 -12.96 0.09
C LYS A 87 9.98 -11.97 -0.52
N VAL A 88 9.49 -11.05 0.31
CA VAL A 88 8.49 -10.06 -0.06
C VAL A 88 9.06 -8.67 0.10
N LYS A 89 8.79 -7.83 -0.89
CA LYS A 89 9.03 -6.39 -0.86
C LYS A 89 7.72 -5.65 -0.99
N VAL A 90 7.47 -4.71 -0.07
CA VAL A 90 6.23 -3.91 -0.08
C VAL A 90 6.57 -2.43 -0.24
N LYS A 91 5.98 -1.79 -1.26
CA LYS A 91 5.90 -0.32 -1.31
C LYS A 91 4.51 0.13 -0.90
N ILE A 92 4.46 1.23 -0.14
CA ILE A 92 3.20 1.86 0.27
C ILE A 92 3.03 3.15 -0.52
N ASN A 93 1.87 3.33 -1.12
CA ASN A 93 1.43 4.58 -1.71
C ASN A 93 0.17 5.08 -1.00
N GLN A 94 -0.01 6.39 -0.93
CA GLN A 94 -1.22 7.03 -0.42
C GLN A 94 -1.84 7.89 -1.52
N TYR A 95 -3.16 7.81 -1.72
CA TYR A 95 -3.85 8.64 -2.69
C TYR A 95 -4.17 10.00 -2.08
N LYS A 96 -3.49 11.04 -2.56
CA LYS A 96 -3.64 12.40 -2.04
C LYS A 96 -3.38 13.47 -3.08
N SER A 97 -3.80 14.69 -2.77
CA SER A 97 -3.56 15.84 -3.64
C SER A 97 -2.09 16.24 -3.59
N GLY A 98 -1.50 16.51 -4.76
CA GLY A 98 -0.18 17.14 -4.86
C GLY A 98 -0.23 18.65 -4.63
N TRP A 99 0.96 19.28 -4.58
CA TRP A 99 1.09 20.74 -4.50
C TRP A 99 0.39 21.46 -5.67
N THR A 100 0.47 20.88 -6.87
CA THR A 100 -0.13 21.41 -8.10
C THR A 100 -1.63 21.14 -8.22
N GLY A 101 -2.26 20.61 -7.17
CA GLY A 101 -3.59 20.02 -7.23
C GLY A 101 -3.60 18.66 -7.93
N GLY A 102 -4.77 18.04 -7.96
CA GLY A 102 -4.99 16.71 -8.56
C GLY A 102 -4.58 15.56 -7.63
N CYS A 103 -5.41 14.52 -7.61
CA CYS A 103 -5.22 13.34 -6.78
C CYS A 103 -4.43 12.26 -7.52
N SER A 104 -3.40 11.73 -6.87
CA SER A 104 -2.61 10.62 -7.41
C SER A 104 -1.97 9.83 -6.27
N TRP A 105 -1.59 8.59 -6.56
CA TRP A 105 -0.80 7.76 -5.65
C TRP A 105 0.59 8.38 -5.44
N LYS A 106 0.94 8.61 -4.19
CA LYS A 106 2.25 9.13 -3.77
C LYS A 106 2.91 8.11 -2.86
N SER A 107 4.13 7.69 -3.22
CA SER A 107 4.90 6.75 -2.41
C SER A 107 5.22 7.34 -1.04
N ILE A 108 5.05 6.50 -0.01
CA ILE A 108 5.49 6.74 1.35
C ILE A 108 6.85 6.06 1.50
N PRO A 109 7.92 6.81 1.81
CA PRO A 109 9.24 6.21 1.95
C PRO A 109 9.28 5.33 3.21
N THR A 110 9.44 4.03 3.02
CA THR A 110 9.65 3.05 4.10
C THR A 110 11.13 2.87 4.43
N PHE A 111 12.02 3.48 3.64
CA PHE A 111 13.48 3.40 3.79
C PHE A 111 14.02 1.96 3.83
N GLY A 112 13.37 1.03 3.13
CA GLY A 112 13.77 -0.37 3.06
C GLY A 112 13.30 -1.24 4.23
N LEU A 113 12.53 -0.69 5.19
CA LEU A 113 11.98 -1.46 6.31
C LEU A 113 11.00 -2.56 5.89
N LEU A 114 10.46 -2.48 4.67
CA LEU A 114 9.56 -3.46 4.09
C LEU A 114 10.20 -4.19 2.88
N ASP A 115 11.53 -4.14 2.78
CA ASP A 115 12.29 -4.93 1.83
C ASP A 115 12.75 -6.21 2.55
N ASP A 116 12.66 -7.38 1.90
CA ASP A 116 13.16 -8.66 2.41
C ASP A 116 12.36 -9.29 3.58
N ILE A 117 11.04 -9.13 3.58
CA ILE A 117 10.15 -9.83 4.52
C ILE A 117 10.12 -11.32 4.14
N ASP A 118 10.35 -12.21 5.11
CA ASP A 118 10.18 -13.66 4.89
C ASP A 118 8.71 -14.01 4.77
N GLY A 119 8.22 -14.25 3.56
CA GLY A 119 6.78 -14.45 3.34
C GLY A 119 6.27 -15.75 3.97
N CYS A 120 7.08 -16.81 3.95
CA CYS A 120 6.72 -18.11 4.51
C CYS A 120 6.68 -18.08 6.03
N ASP A 121 7.65 -17.45 6.68
CA ASP A 121 7.68 -17.31 8.13
C ASP A 121 6.59 -16.32 8.59
N PHE A 122 6.46 -15.18 7.90
CA PHE A 122 5.54 -14.11 8.32
C PHE A 122 4.06 -14.47 8.14
N ALA A 123 3.68 -15.06 7.00
CA ALA A 123 2.28 -15.35 6.67
C ALA A 123 1.91 -16.82 6.86
N HIS A 124 2.87 -17.68 7.22
CA HIS A 124 2.68 -19.13 7.37
C HIS A 124 2.02 -19.79 6.15
N ASN A 125 2.40 -19.35 4.94
CA ASN A 125 1.70 -19.68 3.70
C ASN A 125 2.40 -20.76 2.84
N CYS A 126 3.55 -21.26 3.27
CA CYS A 126 4.34 -22.22 2.50
C CYS A 126 4.16 -23.66 3.01
N PRO A 127 4.19 -24.68 2.12
CA PRO A 127 4.46 -24.55 0.68
C PRO A 127 3.27 -23.99 -0.12
N LEU A 128 3.57 -23.15 -1.11
CA LEU A 128 2.60 -22.68 -2.11
C LEU A 128 2.63 -23.66 -3.29
N GLU A 129 1.85 -24.74 -3.18
CA GLU A 129 1.75 -25.79 -4.19
C GLU A 129 1.31 -25.24 -5.56
N SER A 130 1.65 -25.96 -6.63
CA SER A 130 1.15 -25.65 -7.98
C SER A 130 -0.35 -25.96 -8.08
N GLY A 131 -1.13 -25.08 -8.72
CA GLY A 131 -2.58 -25.22 -8.86
C GLY A 131 -3.39 -24.28 -7.97
N PRO A 132 -4.67 -24.60 -7.71
CA PRO A 132 -5.56 -23.78 -6.88
C PRO A 132 -5.11 -23.74 -5.41
N LEU A 133 -5.12 -22.55 -4.82
CA LEU A 133 -4.73 -22.30 -3.44
C LEU A 133 -5.83 -21.52 -2.70
N PHE A 134 -6.13 -21.97 -1.48
CA PHE A 134 -7.05 -21.31 -0.55
C PHE A 134 -6.26 -20.97 0.71
N LEU A 135 -5.83 -19.72 0.83
CA LEU A 135 -4.89 -19.29 1.85
C LEU A 135 -5.61 -18.50 2.95
N ILE A 136 -5.41 -18.93 4.19
CA ILE A 136 -5.86 -18.22 5.39
C ILE A 136 -4.61 -17.66 6.07
N LEU A 137 -4.35 -16.38 5.84
CA LEU A 137 -3.09 -15.74 6.22
C LEU A 137 -3.32 -14.87 7.47
N PRO A 138 -2.93 -15.32 8.67
CA PRO A 138 -2.92 -14.44 9.84
C PRO A 138 -1.78 -13.41 9.67
N LEU A 139 -2.12 -12.13 9.67
CA LEU A 139 -1.17 -11.04 9.52
C LEU A 139 -1.12 -10.23 10.81
N ASP A 140 0.05 -10.24 11.46
CA ASP A 140 0.37 -9.38 12.60
C ASP A 140 1.45 -8.38 12.17
N LEU A 141 1.05 -7.12 11.99
CA LEU A 141 1.96 -6.09 11.49
C LEU A 141 2.73 -5.38 12.61
N SER A 142 2.68 -5.85 13.86
CA SER A 142 3.30 -5.19 15.02
C SER A 142 4.80 -4.92 14.86
N GLN A 143 5.53 -5.80 14.18
CA GLN A 143 6.95 -5.61 13.85
C GLN A 143 7.20 -4.40 12.94
N PHE A 144 6.19 -3.92 12.22
CA PHE A 144 6.23 -2.75 11.33
C PHE A 144 5.57 -1.51 11.94
N SER A 145 5.40 -1.48 13.28
CA SER A 145 4.78 -0.37 14.03
C SER A 145 5.31 1.02 13.65
N VAL A 146 6.62 1.16 13.42
CA VAL A 146 7.23 2.44 12.98
C VAL A 146 6.65 2.92 11.65
N ILE A 147 6.36 2.02 10.71
CA ILE A 147 5.71 2.38 9.45
C ILE A 147 4.24 2.69 9.70
N ILE A 148 3.55 1.88 10.51
CA ILE A 148 2.13 2.06 10.82
C ILE A 148 1.87 3.43 11.46
N GLU A 149 2.74 3.90 12.35
CA GLU A 149 2.64 5.22 12.98
C GLU A 149 2.74 6.39 11.99
N LEU A 150 3.33 6.17 10.81
CA LEU A 150 3.40 7.16 9.73
C LEU A 150 2.13 7.19 8.89
N LEU A 151 1.29 6.16 8.95
CA LEU A 151 0.08 6.04 8.16
C LEU A 151 -1.08 6.73 8.88
N ALA A 152 -1.65 7.76 8.25
CA ALA A 152 -2.88 8.39 8.71
C ALA A 152 -4.08 7.45 8.56
N ALA A 153 -4.91 7.38 9.60
CA ALA A 153 -6.21 6.73 9.57
C ALA A 153 -7.18 7.40 8.58
N HIS A 154 -8.16 6.64 8.11
CA HIS A 154 -9.21 7.01 7.16
C HIS A 154 -8.67 7.63 5.87
N LYS A 155 -7.60 7.02 5.34
CA LYS A 155 -7.00 7.41 4.06
C LYS A 155 -6.86 6.19 3.13
N PRO A 156 -7.00 6.40 1.82
CA PRO A 156 -6.74 5.37 0.81
C PRO A 156 -5.24 5.08 0.65
N TYR A 157 -4.87 3.82 0.80
CA TYR A 157 -3.53 3.30 0.55
C TYR A 157 -3.53 2.28 -0.58
N GLU A 158 -2.39 2.15 -1.22
CA GLU A 158 -2.10 1.11 -2.20
C GLU A 158 -0.78 0.46 -1.83
N LEU A 159 -0.81 -0.86 -1.62
CA LEU A 159 0.36 -1.68 -1.37
C LEU A 159 0.77 -2.33 -2.70
N GLU A 160 1.99 -2.07 -3.14
CA GLU A 160 2.65 -2.82 -4.21
C GLU A 160 3.47 -3.93 -3.54
N ILE A 161 2.96 -5.16 -3.61
CA ILE A 161 3.53 -6.34 -2.96
C ILE A 161 4.22 -7.17 -4.03
N ARG A 162 5.54 -7.30 -3.95
CA ARG A 162 6.36 -8.10 -4.86
C ARG A 162 6.92 -9.30 -4.12
N MET A 163 6.78 -10.49 -4.69
CA MET A 163 7.27 -11.75 -4.14
C MET A 163 8.38 -12.30 -5.01
N PHE A 164 9.44 -12.82 -4.39
CA PHE A 164 10.63 -13.34 -5.05
C PHE A 164 10.89 -14.79 -4.63
N ASN A 165 11.27 -15.63 -5.58
CA ASN A 165 11.54 -17.05 -5.34
C ASN A 165 12.83 -17.24 -4.53
N HIS A 166 12.71 -17.80 -3.33
CA HIS A 166 13.86 -18.12 -2.48
C HIS A 166 14.00 -19.61 -2.20
N ASN A 167 13.31 -20.46 -2.97
CA ASN A 167 13.39 -21.92 -2.85
C ASN A 167 14.85 -22.39 -2.71
N PRO A 168 15.11 -23.42 -1.88
CA PRO A 168 16.44 -23.97 -1.73
C PRO A 168 17.08 -24.35 -3.08
N GLY A 169 18.21 -23.72 -3.40
CA GLY A 169 18.93 -23.92 -4.67
C GLY A 169 18.61 -22.89 -5.76
N ASN A 170 17.56 -22.08 -5.61
CA ASN A 170 17.37 -20.89 -6.43
C ASN A 170 18.36 -19.80 -6.00
N THR A 171 19.22 -19.36 -6.92
CA THR A 171 20.24 -18.31 -6.68
C THR A 171 19.95 -17.02 -7.43
N LYS A 172 18.88 -17.00 -8.24
CA LYS A 172 18.50 -15.85 -9.07
C LYS A 172 17.53 -14.92 -8.37
N HIS A 173 16.70 -15.47 -7.48
CA HIS A 173 15.70 -14.74 -6.73
C HIS A 173 14.78 -13.91 -7.63
N GLU A 174 14.32 -14.51 -8.72
CA GLU A 174 13.39 -13.84 -9.64
C GLU A 174 12.06 -13.48 -8.97
N GLU A 175 11.46 -12.39 -9.44
CA GLU A 175 10.09 -12.02 -9.09
C GLU A 175 9.12 -13.06 -9.66
N ILE A 176 8.23 -13.57 -8.80
CA ILE A 176 7.21 -14.58 -9.12
C ILE A 176 5.80 -14.00 -9.08
N ALA A 177 5.59 -12.94 -8.30
CA ALA A 177 4.31 -12.24 -8.27
C ALA A 177 4.52 -10.77 -7.95
N CYS A 178 3.70 -9.93 -8.57
CA CYS A 178 3.47 -8.56 -8.17
C CYS A 178 1.97 -8.28 -8.08
N VAL A 179 1.51 -7.85 -6.90
CA VAL A 179 0.11 -7.57 -6.60
C VAL A 179 -0.02 -6.14 -6.11
N MET A 180 -0.99 -5.42 -6.65
CA MET A 180 -1.46 -4.14 -6.13
C MET A 180 -2.67 -4.40 -5.24
N ALA A 181 -2.66 -3.89 -4.01
CA ALA A 181 -3.79 -3.98 -3.08
C ALA A 181 -4.16 -2.59 -2.56
N GLN A 182 -5.37 -2.13 -2.89
CA GLN A 182 -5.92 -0.84 -2.47
C GLN A 182 -6.88 -1.03 -1.30
N LEU A 183 -6.68 -0.29 -0.21
CA LEU A 183 -7.47 -0.40 1.01
C LEU A 183 -7.55 0.91 1.81
N GLU A 184 -8.56 1.02 2.66
CA GLU A 184 -8.65 2.01 3.74
C GLU A 184 -8.06 1.44 5.04
N LEU A 185 -7.24 2.26 5.71
CA LEU A 185 -6.78 2.01 7.08
C LEU A 185 -7.60 2.83 8.09
N SER A 186 -7.87 2.31 9.29
CA SER A 186 -8.60 2.99 10.38
C SER A 186 -7.78 3.20 11.66
#